data_AF-A0A3C0IT59-F1
#
_entry.id   AF-A0A3C0IT59-F1
#
_cell.length_a   1.000
_cell.length_b   1.000
_cell.length_c   1.000
_cell.angle_alpha   90.00
_cell.angle_beta   90.00
_cell.angle_gamma   90.00
#
_symmetry.space_group_name_H-M   'P 1'
#
loop_
_entity.id
_entity.type
_entity.pdbx_description
1 polymer ?
#
loop_
_entity_poly.entity_id
_entity_poly.type
_entity_poly.pdbx_seq_one_letter_code
_entity_poly.pdbx_strand_id
1 'polypeptide(L)' 'MTIHREGYQSIGIATLLFGIINVISFMFLSAEMPWLATTIFIVTLGLVLFIISFFRIPNRKLTVNPQQIICPADGKVVVI' A
#
# COMPACT_ATOMS: atom_id res chain seq x y z
N MET A 1 4.37 12.05 -3.99
CA MET A 1 4.01 10.66 -4.35
C MET A 1 2.69 10.74 -5.07
N THR A 2 2.59 10.26 -6.31
CA THR A 2 1.31 10.19 -7.03
C THR A 2 0.70 8.83 -6.77
N ILE A 3 -0.56 8.78 -6.33
CA ILE A 3 -1.29 7.55 -6.09
C ILE A 3 -2.10 7.23 -7.36
N HIS A 4 -2.10 5.95 -7.72
CA HIS A 4 -2.88 5.47 -8.85
C HIS A 4 -4.38 5.68 -8.60
N ARG A 5 -5.13 6.07 -9.63
CA ARG A 5 -6.56 6.42 -9.47
C ARG A 5 -7.39 5.25 -8.91
N GLU A 6 -7.12 4.03 -9.34
CA GLU A 6 -7.75 2.82 -8.82
C GLU A 6 -7.35 2.52 -7.36
N GLY A 7 -6.23 3.06 -6.90
CA GLY A 7 -5.74 2.88 -5.54
C GLY A 7 -6.53 3.63 -4.49
N TYR A 8 -7.21 4.73 -4.82
CA TYR A 8 -7.91 5.56 -3.83
C TYR A 8 -9.03 4.81 -3.11
N GLN A 9 -9.84 4.02 -3.83
CA GLN A 9 -10.90 3.24 -3.22
C GLN A 9 -10.34 2.15 -2.31
N SER A 10 -9.33 1.41 -2.78
CA SER A 10 -8.69 0.34 -2.01
C SER A 10 -7.99 0.87 -0.75
N ILE A 11 -7.26 1.98 -0.86
CA ILE A 11 -6.62 2.65 0.29
C ILE A 11 -7.68 3.16 1.28
N GLY A 12 -8.79 3.72 0.79
CA GLY A 12 -9.87 4.20 1.63
C GLY A 12 -10.50 3.07 2.47
N ILE A 13 -10.81 1.94 1.84
CA ILE A 13 -11.35 0.75 2.52
C ILE A 13 -10.33 0.20 3.52
N ALA A 14 -9.06 0.06 3.13
CA ALA A 14 -8.01 -0.44 4.01
C ALA A 14 -7.81 0.46 5.24
N THR A 15 -7.81 1.78 5.05
CA THR A 15 -7.67 2.76 6.14
C THR A 15 -8.89 2.74 7.07
N LEU A 16 -10.09 2.57 6.52
CA LEU A 16 -11.32 2.46 7.31
C LEU A 16 -11.32 1.19 8.17
N LEU A 17 -10.96 0.04 7.59
CA LEU A 17 -10.81 -1.22 8.33
C LEU A 17 -9.72 -1.13 9.39
N PHE A 18 -8.59 -0.51 9.08
CA PHE A 18 -7.53 -0.23 10.05
C PHE A 18 -8.04 0.57 11.24
N GLY A 19 -8.82 1.63 11.01
CA GLY A 19 -9.43 2.43 12.08
C GLY A 19 -10.35 1.60 12.95
N ILE A 20 -11.30 0.86 12.34
CA ILE A 20 -12.27 0.03 13.08
C ILE A 20 -11.56 -1.03 13.92
N ILE A 21 -10.62 -1.78 13.32
CA ILE A 21 -9.89 -2.85 14.03
C ILE A 21 -9.10 -2.28 15.20
N ASN A 22 -8.42 -1.14 15.01
CA ASN A 22 -7.61 -0.55 16.08
C ASN A 22 -8.45 0.10 17.18
N VAL A 23 -9.60 0.70 16.86
CA VAL A 23 -10.53 1.21 17.87
C VAL A 23 -11.08 0.06 18.72
N ILE A 24 -11.55 -1.01 18.09
CA ILE A 24 -12.04 -2.20 18.81
C ILE A 24 -10.91 -2.81 19.65
N SER A 25 -9.73 -3.03 19.06
CA SER A 25 -8.57 -3.55 19.78
C SER A 25 -8.23 -2.68 21.00
N PHE A 26 -8.20 -1.37 20.84
CA PHE A 26 -7.90 -0.45 21.94
C PHE A 26 -8.96 -0.48 23.03
N MET A 27 -10.25 -0.49 22.69
CA MET A 27 -11.34 -0.51 23.67
C MET A 27 -11.36 -1.77 24.53
N PHE A 28 -11.04 -2.94 23.95
CA PHE A 28 -11.16 -4.23 24.65
C PHE A 28 -9.85 -4.77 25.22
N LEU A 29 -8.70 -4.47 24.60
CA LEU A 29 -7.42 -5.11 24.93
C LEU A 29 -6.44 -4.17 25.62
N SER A 30 -6.59 -2.85 25.54
CA SER A 30 -5.56 -1.91 26.06
C SER A 30 -5.36 -1.97 27.57
N ALA A 31 -6.41 -2.25 28.34
CA ALA A 31 -6.36 -2.29 29.81
C ALA A 31 -5.74 -3.60 30.34
N GLU A 32 -6.20 -4.74 29.83
CA GLU A 32 -5.78 -6.08 30.31
C GLU A 32 -4.52 -6.59 29.60
N MET A 33 -4.39 -6.32 28.30
CA MET A 33 -3.34 -6.87 27.43
C MET A 33 -2.74 -5.78 26.51
N PRO A 34 -2.07 -4.76 27.09
CA PRO A 34 -1.55 -3.62 26.33
C PRO A 34 -0.56 -4.06 25.24
N TRP A 35 0.28 -5.06 25.51
CA TRP A 35 1.25 -5.59 24.54
C TRP A 35 0.57 -6.18 23.29
N LEU A 36 -0.58 -6.83 23.47
CA LEU A 36 -1.33 -7.43 22.37
C LEU A 36 -2.00 -6.32 21.53
N ALA A 37 -2.61 -5.33 22.19
CA ALA A 37 -3.18 -4.16 21.52
C ALA A 37 -2.11 -3.41 20.69
N THR A 38 -0.91 -3.21 21.24
CA THR A 38 0.21 -2.58 20.53
C THR A 38 0.70 -3.43 19.35
N THR A 39 0.77 -4.76 19.50
CA THR A 39 1.19 -5.66 18.42
C THR A 39 0.21 -5.61 17.25
N ILE A 40 -1.10 -5.67 17.52
CA ILE A 40 -2.15 -5.53 16.51
C ILE A 40 -2.01 -4.19 15.79
N PHE A 41 -1.79 -3.11 16.53
CA PHE A 41 -1.58 -1.79 15.94
C PHE A 41 -0.37 -1.74 15.01
N ILE A 42 0.80 -2.23 15.44
CA ILE A 42 2.02 -2.22 14.62
C ILE A 42 1.84 -3.03 13.34
N VAL A 43 1.27 -4.23 13.44
CA VAL A 43 1.06 -5.11 12.28
C VAL A 43 0.09 -4.46 11.28
N THR A 44 -1.05 -3.96 11.77
CA THR A 44 -2.06 -3.34 10.90
C THR A 44 -1.57 -2.01 10.31
N LEU A 45 -0.76 -1.24 11.05
CA LEU A 45 -0.12 -0.03 10.54
C LEU A 45 0.86 -0.36 9.41
N GLY A 46 1.71 -1.37 9.59
CA GLY A 46 2.60 -1.84 8.53
C GLY A 46 1.84 -2.27 7.27
N LEU A 47 0.72 -2.95 7.44
CA LEU A 47 -0.14 -3.39 6.34
C LEU A 47 -0.77 -2.22 5.58
N VAL A 48 -1.30 -1.20 6.27
CA VAL A 48 -1.84 0.00 5.60
C VAL A 48 -0.76 0.76 4.85
N LEU A 49 0.42 0.94 5.46
CA LEU A 49 1.55 1.59 4.81
C LEU A 49 2.00 0.83 3.55
N PHE A 50 2.01 -0.51 3.61
CA PHE A 50 2.29 -1.35 2.45
C PHE A 50 1.26 -1.14 1.35
N ILE A 51 -0.04 -1.14 1.66
CA ILE A 51 -1.11 -0.90 0.68
C ILE A 51 -0.96 0.47 0.02
N ILE A 52 -0.68 1.52 0.80
CA ILE A 52 -0.45 2.88 0.27
C ILE A 52 0.77 2.88 -0.68
N SER A 53 1.85 2.18 -0.30
CA SER A 53 3.06 2.06 -1.12
C SER A 53 2.81 1.29 -2.43
N PHE A 54 2.00 0.24 -2.40
CA PHE A 54 1.68 -0.59 -3.56
C PHE A 54 0.98 0.21 -4.67
N PHE A 55 0.04 1.09 -4.31
CA PHE A 55 -0.68 1.92 -5.27
C PHE A 55 0.07 3.19 -5.69
N ARG A 56 1.31 3.38 -5.22
CA ARG A 56 2.13 4.52 -5.65
C ARG A 56 2.61 4.33 -7.08
N ILE A 57 2.38 5.33 -7.92
CA ILE A 57 2.94 5.35 -9.27
C ILE A 57 4.47 5.57 -9.17
N PRO A 58 5.30 4.66 -9.72
CA PRO A 58 6.75 4.84 -9.72
C PRO A 58 7.13 5.97 -10.67
N ASN A 59 8.10 6.79 -10.27
CA ASN A 59 8.67 7.80 -11.16
C ASN A 59 9.61 7.09 -12.16
N ARG A 60 9.22 7.03 -13.42
CA ARG A 60 10.00 6.41 -14.50
C ARG A 60 10.61 7.50 -15.39
N LYS A 61 11.91 7.41 -15.66
CA LYS A 61 12.56 8.20 -16.72
C LYS A 61 12.33 7.50 -18.05
N LEU A 62 11.50 8.09 -18.90
CA LEU A 62 11.22 7.56 -20.24
C LEU A 62 12.31 8.02 -21.22
N THR A 63 12.93 7.08 -21.93
CA THR A 63 13.82 7.37 -23.07
C THR A 63 12.99 7.53 -24.33
N VAL A 64 12.55 8.75 -24.63
CA VAL A 64 11.71 9.04 -25.80
C VAL A 64 12.60 9.36 -27.01
N ASN A 65 12.60 8.48 -28.02
CA ASN A 65 13.31 8.69 -29.30
C ASN A 65 12.38 8.30 -30.48
N PRO A 66 12.06 9.21 -31.42
CA PRO A 66 11.14 8.93 -32.53
C PRO A 66 11.58 7.81 -33.47
N GLN A 67 12.87 7.51 -33.55
CA GLN A 67 13.45 6.50 -34.42
C GLN A 67 13.61 5.14 -33.72
N GLN A 68 13.14 4.98 -32.48
CA GLN A 68 13.30 3.77 -31.68
C GLN A 68 11.96 3.23 -31.18
N ILE A 69 11.76 1.92 -31.30
CA ILE A 69 10.68 1.22 -30.60
C ILE A 69 11.18 0.92 -29.19
N ILE A 70 10.52 1.50 -28.20
CA ILE A 70 10.91 1.39 -26.78
C ILE A 70 10.18 0.21 -26.15
N CYS A 71 10.87 -0.55 -25.30
CA CYS A 71 10.26 -1.68 -24.61
C CYS A 71 9.15 -1.22 -23.65
N PRO A 72 7.97 -1.86 -23.63
CA PRO A 72 6.84 -1.42 -22.81
C PRO A 72 6.97 -1.80 -21.31
N ALA A 73 7.93 -2.67 -20.97
CA ALA A 73 8.11 -3.20 -19.63
C ALA A 73 9.54 -2.98 -19.13
N ASP A 74 9.66 -2.74 -17.82
CA ASP A 74 10.95 -2.77 -17.13
C ASP A 74 11.22 -4.22 -16.72
N GLY A 75 12.18 -4.89 -17.36
CA GLY A 75 12.57 -6.27 -17.02
C GLY A 75 12.71 -7.20 -18.22
N LYS A 76 12.77 -8.52 -17.96
CA LYS A 76 12.87 -9.55 -18.99
C LYS A 76 11.49 -9.98 -19.46
N VAL A 77 11.24 -9.92 -20.77
CA VAL A 77 10.05 -10.53 -21.39
C VAL A 77 10.31 -12.04 -21.53
N VAL A 78 9.46 -12.87 -20.92
CA VAL A 78 9.67 -14.32 -20.82
C VAL A 78 9.05 -15.08 -22.00
N VAL A 79 8.01 -14.53 -22.63
CA VAL A 79 7.35 -15.10 -23.82
C VAL A 79 6.95 -13.95 -24.75
N ILE A 80 7.12 -14.15 -26.06
CA ILE A 80 6.79 -13.19 -27.13
C ILE A 80 5.65 -13.77 -27.96
#